data_AF-A0A4Y2PMX3-F1
#
_entry.id   AF-A0A4Y2PMX3-F1
#
_cell.length_a   1.000
_cell.length_b   1.000
_cell.length_c   1.000
_cell.angle_alpha   90.00
_cell.angle_beta   90.00
_cell.angle_gamma   90.00
#
_symmetry.space_group_name_H-M   'P 1'
#
loop_
_entity.id
_entity.type
_entity.pdbx_description
1 polymer ?
#
loop_
_entity_poly.entity_id
_entity_poly.type
_entity_poly.pdbx_seq_one_letter_code
_entity_poly.pdbx_strand_id
1 'polypeptide(L)'
;MLLTINRIKDKFETNGTVDDVHRQRSGRPRTSRRFTSQERVLESYRQTSQKSVRQTNREIGISESSVQRILRCCKWKSYISTVVYAINEDDLDQRKQFCE
;
A
#
# COMPACT_ATOMS: atom_id res chain seq x y z
N MET A 1 5.35 -9.45 -48.63
CA MET A 1 4.92 -9.89 -47.28
C MET A 1 4.73 -8.67 -46.39
N LEU A 2 3.72 -8.68 -45.50
CA LEU A 2 3.35 -7.54 -44.65
C LEU A 2 4.43 -7.23 -43.62
N LEU A 3 4.73 -5.94 -43.45
CA LEU A 3 5.79 -5.38 -42.58
C LEU A 3 5.71 -5.89 -41.12
N THR A 4 4.51 -6.22 -40.66
CA THR A 4 4.23 -6.77 -39.32
C THR A 4 4.72 -8.20 -39.13
N ILE A 5 4.69 -9.02 -40.19
CA ILE A 5 5.12 -10.43 -40.15
C ILE A 5 6.63 -10.49 -39.96
N ASN A 6 7.39 -9.69 -40.71
CA ASN A 6 8.85 -9.62 -40.57
C ASN A 6 9.24 -9.15 -39.17
N ARG A 7 8.59 -8.12 -38.62
CA ARG A 7 8.86 -7.64 -37.25
C ARG A 7 8.64 -8.72 -36.17
N ILE A 8 7.61 -9.55 -36.33
CA ILE A 8 7.34 -10.65 -35.39
C ILE A 8 8.40 -11.73 -35.54
N LYS A 9 8.76 -12.08 -36.78
CA LYS A 9 9.81 -13.06 -37.09
C LYS A 9 11.16 -12.62 -36.53
N ASP A 10 11.60 -11.40 -36.82
CA ASP A 10 12.87 -10.84 -36.34
C ASP A 10 12.92 -10.80 -34.80
N LYS A 11 11.81 -10.42 -34.16
CA LYS A 11 11.69 -10.44 -32.69
C LYS A 11 11.80 -11.85 -32.12
N PHE A 12 11.16 -12.83 -32.76
CA PHE A 12 11.26 -14.22 -32.35
C PHE A 12 12.68 -14.76 -32.53
N GLU A 13 13.34 -14.48 -33.66
CA GLU A 13 14.72 -14.87 -33.91
C GLU A 13 15.70 -14.22 -32.91
N THR A 14 15.46 -12.98 -32.50
CA THR A 14 16.35 -12.24 -31.58
C THR A 14 16.10 -12.59 -30.11
N ASN A 15 14.83 -12.67 -29.68
CA ASN A 15 14.44 -12.77 -28.28
C ASN A 15 13.91 -14.15 -27.89
N GLY A 16 13.70 -15.06 -28.84
CA GLY A 16 13.12 -16.39 -28.62
C GLY A 16 11.64 -16.37 -28.24
N THR A 17 10.97 -15.22 -28.35
CA THR A 17 9.56 -15.08 -27.96
C THR A 17 8.78 -14.14 -28.88
N VAL A 18 7.52 -14.49 -29.12
CA VAL A 18 6.53 -13.63 -29.78
C VAL A 18 5.78 -12.74 -28.79
N ASP A 19 6.03 -12.85 -27.50
CA ASP A 19 5.45 -11.99 -26.47
C ASP A 19 5.96 -10.55 -26.58
N ASP A 20 5.19 -9.59 -26.06
CA ASP A 20 5.64 -8.20 -25.98
C ASP A 20 6.83 -8.08 -25.02
N VAL A 21 8.05 -8.11 -25.57
CA VAL A 21 9.31 -7.88 -24.84
C VAL A 21 9.37 -6.50 -24.21
N HIS A 22 8.59 -5.55 -24.71
CA HIS A 22 8.47 -4.21 -24.12
C HIS A 22 7.25 -4.08 -23.21
N ARG A 23 6.63 -5.18 -22.74
CA ARG A 23 5.49 -5.13 -21.82
C ARG A 23 5.78 -4.32 -20.54
N GLN A 24 7.06 -4.14 -20.20
CA GLN A 24 7.52 -3.25 -19.13
C GLN A 24 8.02 -1.89 -19.64
N ARG A 25 7.33 -1.23 -20.60
CA ARG A 25 7.70 0.13 -21.01
C ARG A 25 7.86 1.02 -19.79
N SER A 26 9.00 1.70 -19.69
CA SER A 26 9.30 2.63 -18.62
C SER A 26 8.35 3.83 -18.69
N GLY A 27 7.29 3.82 -17.88
CA GLY A 27 6.47 4.99 -17.64
C GLY A 27 7.20 6.03 -16.80
N ARG A 28 6.59 7.21 -16.60
CA ARG A 28 7.14 8.26 -15.73
C ARG A 28 7.40 7.71 -14.31
N PRO A 29 8.61 7.89 -13.75
CA PRO A 29 8.92 7.45 -12.39
C PRO A 29 7.99 8.09 -11.37
N ARG A 30 7.49 7.28 -10.43
CA ARG A 30 6.63 7.77 -9.35
C ARG A 30 7.47 8.45 -8.27
N THR A 31 7.41 9.77 -8.20
CA THR A 31 8.20 10.56 -7.22
C THR A 31 7.59 10.56 -5.82
N SER A 32 6.26 10.54 -5.67
CA SER A 32 5.59 10.54 -4.36
C SER A 32 5.57 9.19 -3.65
N ARG A 33 5.89 8.09 -4.36
CA ARG A 33 5.91 6.72 -3.83
C ARG A 33 7.34 6.20 -3.70
N ARG A 34 8.26 7.04 -3.24
CA ARG A 34 9.58 6.59 -2.81
C ARG A 34 9.44 5.81 -1.51
N PHE A 35 10.36 4.87 -1.27
CA PHE A 35 10.38 4.06 -0.07
C PHE A 35 10.33 4.92 1.21
N THR A 36 11.11 6.01 1.22
CA THR A 36 11.13 6.99 2.32
C THR A 36 9.77 7.65 2.58
N SER A 37 9.02 7.99 1.54
CA SER A 37 7.67 8.55 1.67
C SER A 37 6.67 7.53 2.20
N GLN A 38 6.81 6.25 1.81
CA GLN A 38 5.97 5.18 2.31
C GLN A 38 6.20 4.95 3.80
N GLU A 39 7.45 4.85 4.22
CA GLU A 39 7.84 4.66 5.61
C GLU A 39 7.32 5.77 6.51
N ARG A 40 7.48 7.04 6.11
CA ARG A 40 6.93 8.18 6.86
C ARG A 40 5.42 8.11 7.04
N VAL A 41 4.69 7.71 5.99
CA VAL A 41 3.23 7.53 6.07
C VAL A 41 2.88 6.40 7.04
N LEU A 42 3.54 5.24 6.94
CA LEU A 42 3.24 4.10 7.81
C LEU A 42 3.59 4.37 9.27
N GLU A 43 4.73 5.00 9.53
CA GLU A 43 5.17 5.34 10.89
C GLU A 43 4.22 6.34 11.55
N SER A 44 3.75 7.33 10.79
CA SER A 44 2.71 8.25 11.23
C SER A 44 1.47 7.49 11.73
N TYR A 45 0.98 6.48 10.99
CA TYR A 45 -0.18 5.66 11.42
C TYR A 45 0.13 4.67 12.56
N ARG A 46 1.38 4.27 12.78
CA ARG A 46 1.77 3.46 13.94
C ARG A 46 1.65 4.23 15.25
N GLN A 47 2.07 5.50 15.24
CA GLN A 47 1.99 6.38 16.41
C GLN A 47 0.55 6.75 16.75
N THR A 48 -0.29 6.96 15.74
CA THR A 48 -1.70 7.29 15.93
C THR A 48 -2.52 6.65 14.82
N SER A 49 -3.19 5.54 15.13
CA SER A 49 -3.96 4.76 14.16
C SER A 49 -5.26 5.44 13.74
N GLN A 50 -5.82 6.31 14.58
CA GLN A 50 -7.14 6.92 14.39
C GLN A 50 -7.15 8.23 13.59
N LYS A 51 -6.05 8.59 12.91
CA LYS A 51 -5.99 9.84 12.16
C LYS A 51 -6.53 9.73 10.74
N SER A 52 -7.05 10.86 10.24
CA SER A 52 -7.54 10.96 8.87
C SER A 52 -6.42 11.11 7.85
N VAL A 53 -6.68 10.70 6.60
CA VAL A 53 -5.76 10.96 5.47
C VAL A 53 -5.42 12.44 5.33
N ARG A 54 -6.39 13.33 5.59
CA ARG A 54 -6.20 14.79 5.53
C ARG A 54 -5.19 15.27 6.56
N GLN A 55 -5.28 14.72 7.77
CA GLN A 55 -4.33 15.02 8.83
C GLN A 55 -2.93 14.52 8.47
N THR A 56 -2.80 13.29 7.97
CA THR A 56 -1.52 12.73 7.51
C THR A 56 -0.90 13.56 6.38
N ASN A 57 -1.71 14.10 5.46
CA ASN A 57 -1.21 15.05 4.46
C ASN A 57 -0.61 16.29 5.14
N ARG A 58 -1.34 16.93 6.05
CA ARG A 58 -0.85 18.12 6.77
C ARG A 58 0.44 17.87 7.55
N GLU A 59 0.58 16.68 8.16
CA GLU A 59 1.78 16.30 8.92
C GLU A 59 3.01 16.03 8.04
N ILE A 60 2.81 15.37 6.88
CA ILE A 60 3.94 14.82 6.09
C ILE A 60 4.22 15.65 4.82
N GLY A 61 3.24 16.41 4.34
CA GLY A 61 3.31 17.20 3.10
C GLY A 61 3.09 16.39 1.83
N ILE A 62 2.44 15.23 1.92
CA ILE A 62 2.12 14.35 0.78
C ILE A 62 0.64 14.49 0.43
N SER A 63 0.32 14.59 -0.87
CA SER A 63 -1.07 14.70 -1.31
C SER A 63 -1.95 13.56 -0.77
N GLU A 64 -3.21 13.88 -0.42
CA GLU A 64 -4.17 12.89 0.12
C GLU A 64 -4.32 11.66 -0.78
N SER A 65 -4.35 11.88 -2.10
CA SER A 65 -4.43 10.81 -3.10
C SER A 65 -3.20 9.91 -3.10
N SER A 66 -2.01 10.46 -2.85
CA SER A 66 -0.78 9.69 -2.72
C SER A 66 -0.78 8.89 -1.41
N VAL A 67 -1.20 9.50 -0.29
CA VAL A 67 -1.35 8.80 1.01
C VAL A 67 -2.31 7.60 0.86
N GLN A 68 -3.51 7.80 0.32
CA GLN A 68 -4.46 6.69 0.08
C GLN A 68 -3.89 5.60 -0.83
N ARG A 69 -3.09 5.96 -1.84
CA ARG A 69 -2.48 4.99 -2.75
C ARG A 69 -1.37 4.20 -2.06
N ILE A 70 -0.57 4.86 -1.22
CA ILE A 70 0.46 4.23 -0.39
C ILE A 70 -0.18 3.21 0.55
N LEU A 71 -1.21 3.61 1.30
CA LEU A 71 -1.93 2.70 2.21
C LEU A 71 -2.47 1.46 1.49
N ARG A 72 -3.09 1.66 0.31
CA ARG A 72 -3.55 0.54 -0.54
C ARG A 72 -2.42 -0.38 -1.00
N CYS A 73 -1.30 0.17 -1.46
CA CYS A 73 -0.14 -0.61 -1.88
C CYS A 73 0.48 -1.41 -0.73
N CYS A 74 0.55 -0.83 0.47
CA CYS A 74 1.07 -1.48 1.66
C CYS A 74 0.05 -2.45 2.30
N LYS A 75 -1.15 -2.59 1.72
CA LYS A 75 -2.27 -3.41 2.22
C LYS A 75 -2.83 -2.96 3.58
N TRP A 76 -2.66 -1.69 3.95
CA TRP A 76 -3.27 -1.12 5.15
C TRP A 76 -4.74 -0.80 4.89
N LYS A 77 -5.61 -1.28 5.78
CA LYS A 77 -7.06 -1.10 5.70
C LYS A 77 -7.51 -0.21 6.86
N SER A 78 -8.45 0.68 6.59
CA SER A 78 -9.16 1.38 7.66
C SER A 78 -10.01 0.37 8.40
N TYR A 79 -9.80 0.25 9.71
CA TYR A 79 -10.62 -0.56 10.58
C TYR A 79 -11.17 0.33 11.69
N ILE A 80 -12.46 0.22 11.98
CA ILE A 80 -13.09 0.93 13.07
C ILE A 80 -12.97 0.03 14.30
N SER A 81 -12.12 0.40 15.25
CA SER A 81 -12.00 -0.32 16.51
C SER A 81 -13.28 -0.12 17.33
N THR A 82 -14.03 -1.20 17.55
CA THR A 82 -15.14 -1.21 18.50
C THR A 82 -14.61 -1.54 19.90
N VAL A 83 -14.69 -0.58 20.81
CA VAL A 83 -14.49 -0.85 22.25
C VAL A 83 -15.79 -1.44 22.78
N VAL A 84 -15.78 -2.74 23.10
CA VAL A 84 -16.98 -3.47 23.53
C VAL A 84 -17.22 -3.32 25.03
N TYR A 85 -16.14 -3.20 25.82
CA TYR A 85 -16.20 -2.98 27.27
C TYR A 85 -15.05 -2.06 27.69
N ALA A 86 -15.33 -1.12 28.59
CA ALA A 86 -14.31 -0.41 29.33
C ALA A 86 -13.84 -1.34 30.46
N ILE A 87 -12.65 -1.92 30.32
CA ILE A 87 -12.08 -2.85 31.30
C ILE A 87 -11.48 -2.03 32.45
N ASN A 88 -11.94 -2.26 33.67
CA ASN A 88 -11.31 -1.72 34.89
C ASN A 88 -10.15 -2.62 35.34
N GLU A 89 -9.28 -2.11 36.21
CA GLU A 89 -8.08 -2.83 36.66
C GLU A 89 -8.43 -4.17 37.34
N ASP A 90 -9.50 -4.18 38.15
CA ASP A 90 -9.98 -5.37 38.86
C ASP A 90 -10.73 -6.38 37.97
N ASP A 91 -11.20 -5.96 36.79
CA ASP A 91 -12.04 -6.81 35.92
C ASP A 91 -11.26 -8.04 35.41
N LEU A 92 -9.94 -7.94 35.30
CA LEU A 92 -9.09 -9.05 34.83
C LEU A 92 -9.13 -10.22 35.82
N ASP A 93 -8.98 -9.92 37.11
CA ASP A 93 -8.97 -10.93 38.17
C ASP A 93 -10.36 -11.53 38.37
N GLN A 94 -11.40 -10.69 38.37
CA GLN A 94 -12.78 -11.15 38.48
C GLN A 94 -13.19 -12.08 37.33
N ARG A 95 -12.81 -11.75 36.09
CA ARG A 95 -13.09 -12.61 34.92
C ARG A 95 -12.36 -13.94 35.00
N LYS A 96 -11.11 -13.93 35.48
CA LYS A 96 -10.33 -15.15 35.66
C LYS A 96 -10.97 -16.06 36.71
N GLN A 97 -11.37 -15.51 37.86
CA GLN A 97 -12.06 -16.26 38.92
C GLN A 97 -13.40 -16.84 38.46
N PHE A 98 -14.17 -16.12 37.64
CA PHE A 98 -15.44 -16.64 37.10
C PHE A 98 -15.28 -17.84 36.16
N CYS A 99 -14.12 -17.96 35.49
CA CYS A 99 -13.84 -19.04 34.54
C CYS A 99 -13.22 -20.29 35.17
N GLU A 100 -12.85 -20.26 36.45
CA GLU A 100 -12.38 -21.41 37.25
C GLU A 100 -13.56 -22.11 37.93
#